data_AF-A0A645F8S1-F1
#
_entry.id   AF-A0A645F8S1-F1
#
_cell.length_a   1.000
_cell.length_b   1.000
_cell.length_c   1.000
_cell.angle_alpha   90.00
_cell.angle_beta   90.00
_cell.angle_gamma   90.00
#
_symmetry.space_group_name_H-M   'P 1'
#
loop_
_entity.id
_entity.type
_entity.pdbx_description
1 polymer ?
#
loop_
_entity_poly.entity_id
_entity_poly.type
_entity_poly.pdbx_seq_one_letter_code
_entity_poly.pdbx_strand_id
1 'polypeptide(L)'
;MPLKFDGVTLFLWGALDAVCGMEYDEYYQLLAAGQNPEELTVFRLRDHQLNIPEDGLYTLKSTVATHPETCAAMRSALLEGWRGAVRHPEQAMKYIRLYAERDGARFDPAHQFWMLNLFGKSLEINGAQAGTLDPAAYESTVRALRRSGLIAKSVGYRDFCPGLPLPSASSGGKP
;
A
#
# COMPACT_ATOMS: atom_id res chain seq x y z
N MET A 1 15.47 -27.72 -1.41
CA MET A 1 14.54 -26.56 -1.42
C MET A 1 14.44 -26.10 -2.86
N PRO A 2 13.26 -26.06 -3.50
CA PRO A 2 13.16 -25.56 -4.86
C PRO A 2 13.58 -24.09 -4.87
N LEU A 3 14.47 -23.72 -5.80
CA LEU A 3 14.81 -22.33 -6.06
C LEU A 3 13.56 -21.62 -6.56
N LYS A 4 12.95 -20.77 -5.73
CA LYS A 4 11.95 -19.81 -6.21
C LYS A 4 12.75 -18.66 -6.83
N PHE A 5 12.74 -18.57 -8.16
CA PHE A 5 13.27 -17.41 -8.86
C PHE A 5 12.19 -16.35 -8.91
N ASP A 6 12.40 -15.24 -8.20
CA ASP A 6 11.62 -14.03 -8.40
C ASP A 6 12.12 -13.30 -9.67
N GLY A 7 11.31 -12.37 -10.19
CA GLY A 7 11.64 -11.61 -11.40
C GLY A 7 12.92 -10.80 -11.26
N VAL A 8 13.23 -10.33 -10.05
CA VAL A 8 14.47 -9.60 -9.73
C VAL A 8 15.69 -10.50 -9.94
N THR A 9 15.67 -11.73 -9.43
CA THR A 9 16.77 -12.70 -9.58
C THR A 9 17.04 -13.01 -11.05
N LEU A 10 15.99 -13.25 -11.85
CA LEU A 10 16.14 -13.53 -13.28
C LEU A 10 16.68 -12.33 -14.05
N PHE A 11 16.26 -11.12 -13.70
CA PHE A 11 16.79 -9.88 -14.28
C PHE A 11 18.28 -9.71 -13.94
N LEU A 12 18.68 -9.91 -12.68
CA LEU A 12 20.07 -9.83 -12.25
C LEU A 12 20.98 -10.86 -12.95
N TRP A 13 20.43 -12.01 -13.36
CA TRP A 13 21.14 -13.02 -14.12
C TRP A 13 21.22 -12.75 -15.63
N GLY A 14 20.58 -11.67 -16.11
CA GLY A 14 20.48 -11.36 -17.53
C GLY A 14 19.55 -12.30 -18.29
N ALA A 15 18.67 -13.04 -17.59
CA ALA A 15 17.67 -13.90 -18.22
C ALA A 15 16.41 -13.12 -18.64
N LEU A 16 16.23 -11.89 -18.14
CA LEU A 16 15.16 -10.97 -18.51
C LEU A 16 15.76 -9.62 -18.90
N ASP A 17 15.25 -9.02 -19.96
CA ASP A 17 15.62 -7.66 -20.39
C ASP A 17 14.95 -6.56 -19.55
N ALA A 18 13.84 -6.89 -18.87
CA ALA A 18 13.09 -5.96 -18.05
C ALA A 18 12.36 -6.69 -16.90
N VAL A 19 12.15 -5.98 -15.79
CA VAL A 19 11.37 -6.43 -14.63
C VAL A 19 10.35 -5.36 -14.26
N CYS A 20 9.14 -5.81 -13.92
CA CYS A 20 8.10 -4.96 -13.34
C CYS A 20 8.05 -5.22 -11.84
N GLY A 21 8.00 -4.16 -11.04
CA GLY A 21 7.94 -4.26 -9.59
C GLY A 21 7.71 -2.91 -8.95
N MET A 22 7.70 -2.91 -7.62
CA MET A 22 7.37 -1.76 -6.79
C MET A 22 8.63 -1.03 -6.36
N GLU A 23 8.54 0.31 -6.29
CA GLU A 23 9.65 1.17 -5.87
C GLU A 23 10.09 0.90 -4.42
N TYR A 24 9.15 0.47 -3.57
CA TYR A 24 9.44 0.10 -2.19
C TYR A 24 10.00 -1.32 -2.04
N ASP A 25 9.76 -2.23 -3.00
CA ASP A 25 10.12 -3.64 -2.88
C ASP A 25 11.21 -4.04 -3.89
N GLU A 26 10.84 -4.46 -5.11
CA GLU A 26 11.79 -5.01 -6.09
C GLU A 26 12.88 -4.01 -6.47
N TYR A 27 12.55 -2.71 -6.56
CA TYR A 27 13.57 -1.70 -6.84
C TYR A 27 14.62 -1.63 -5.74
N TYR A 28 14.21 -1.73 -4.47
CA TYR A 28 15.16 -1.82 -3.36
C TYR A 28 16.06 -3.06 -3.48
N GLN A 29 15.48 -4.21 -3.85
CA GLN A 29 16.27 -5.45 -4.02
C GLN A 29 17.34 -5.31 -5.10
N LEU A 30 17.05 -4.61 -6.21
CA LEU A 30 18.05 -4.31 -7.25
C LEU A 30 19.20 -3.46 -6.69
N LEU A 31 18.89 -2.39 -5.95
CA LEU A 31 19.88 -1.53 -5.32
C LEU A 31 20.72 -2.29 -4.29
N ALA A 32 20.07 -3.10 -3.46
CA ALA A 32 20.72 -3.91 -2.43
C ALA A 32 21.63 -5.00 -3.02
N ALA A 33 21.32 -5.48 -4.24
CA ALA A 33 22.17 -6.38 -5.01
C ALA A 33 23.38 -5.67 -5.66
N GLY A 34 23.50 -4.35 -5.52
CA GLY A 34 24.62 -3.56 -6.03
C GLY A 34 24.42 -3.00 -7.45
N GLN A 35 23.21 -3.04 -7.99
CA GLN A 35 22.92 -2.39 -9.27
C GLN A 35 23.08 -0.87 -9.16
N ASN A 36 23.80 -0.28 -10.11
CA ASN A 36 23.96 1.16 -10.19
C ASN A 36 22.66 1.80 -10.72
N PRO A 37 21.99 2.71 -9.97
CA PRO A 37 20.78 3.37 -10.44
C PRO A 37 20.95 4.08 -11.79
N GLU A 38 22.15 4.57 -12.10
CA GLU A 38 22.44 5.26 -13.37
C GLU A 38 22.47 4.32 -14.58
N GLU A 39 22.65 3.01 -14.34
CA GLU A 39 22.60 1.97 -15.37
C GLU A 39 21.18 1.42 -15.57
N LEU A 40 20.25 1.78 -14.68
CA LEU A 40 18.85 1.38 -14.76
C LEU A 40 18.01 2.42 -15.50
N THR A 41 17.32 1.99 -16.56
CA THR A 41 16.25 2.79 -17.15
C THR A 41 14.93 2.49 -16.42
N VAL A 42 14.44 3.43 -15.63
CA VAL A 42 13.23 3.25 -14.81
C VAL A 42 12.02 3.92 -15.48
N PHE A 43 11.05 3.10 -15.89
CA PHE A 43 9.75 3.57 -16.40
C PHE A 43 8.74 3.60 -15.26
N ARG A 44 8.45 4.79 -14.74
CA ARG A 44 7.43 4.96 -13.70
C ARG A 44 6.05 4.96 -14.32
N LEU A 45 5.24 3.94 -14.02
CA LEU A 45 3.88 3.82 -14.55
C LEU A 45 2.99 5.03 -14.24
N ARG A 46 3.20 5.68 -13.09
CA ARG A 46 2.51 6.93 -12.72
C ARG A 46 2.73 8.07 -13.71
N ASP A 47 3.88 8.14 -14.37
CA ASP A 47 4.20 9.16 -15.37
C ASP A 47 3.54 8.86 -16.73
N HIS A 48 3.05 7.63 -16.90
CA HIS A 48 2.32 7.15 -18.08
C HIS A 48 0.82 7.00 -17.83
N GLN A 49 0.25 7.79 -16.91
CA GLN A 49 -1.18 7.80 -16.58
C GLN A 49 -1.70 6.49 -15.96
N LEU A 50 -0.79 5.63 -15.49
CA LEU A 50 -1.08 4.37 -14.80
C LEU A 50 -0.71 4.50 -13.31
N ASN A 51 -1.32 5.46 -12.64
CA ASN A 51 -1.22 5.62 -11.18
C ASN A 51 -2.45 4.99 -10.50
N ILE A 52 -2.48 3.66 -10.45
CA ILE A 52 -3.62 2.90 -9.94
C ILE A 52 -3.41 2.66 -8.43
N PRO A 53 -4.34 3.08 -7.56
CA PRO A 53 -4.30 2.70 -6.14
C PRO A 53 -4.46 1.19 -6.01
N GLU A 54 -3.48 0.55 -5.36
CA GLU A 54 -3.43 -0.91 -5.19
C GLU A 54 -4.04 -1.35 -3.85
N ASP A 55 -3.50 -0.83 -2.75
CA ASP A 55 -3.93 -1.18 -1.39
C ASP A 55 -5.11 -0.34 -0.91
N GLY A 56 -6.00 -0.98 -0.14
CA GLY A 56 -7.15 -0.32 0.47
C GLY A 56 -7.82 -1.15 1.56
N LEU A 57 -8.62 -0.48 2.40
CA LEU A 57 -9.51 -1.15 3.36
C LEU A 57 -10.86 -1.40 2.69
N TYR A 58 -11.22 -2.67 2.57
CA TYR A 58 -12.47 -3.10 1.94
C TYR A 58 -13.35 -3.85 2.92
N THR A 59 -14.66 -3.70 2.78
CA THR A 59 -15.65 -4.43 3.57
C THR A 59 -16.94 -4.57 2.74
N LEU A 60 -17.80 -5.52 3.12
CA LEU A 60 -19.08 -5.71 2.45
C LEU A 60 -20.02 -4.54 2.73
N LYS A 61 -20.85 -4.19 1.73
CA LYS A 61 -21.91 -3.19 1.89
C LYS A 61 -22.86 -3.52 3.06
N SER A 62 -23.17 -4.80 3.26
CA SER A 62 -23.99 -5.28 4.37
C SER A 62 -23.32 -5.05 5.73
N THR A 63 -22.01 -5.23 5.83
CA THR A 63 -21.25 -4.95 7.07
C THR A 63 -21.30 -3.47 7.41
N VAL A 64 -21.13 -2.59 6.42
CA VAL A 64 -21.25 -1.13 6.65
C VAL A 64 -22.66 -0.74 7.08
N ALA A 65 -23.69 -1.35 6.49
CA ALA A 65 -25.08 -1.06 6.84
C ALA A 65 -25.45 -1.54 8.26
N THR A 66 -24.89 -2.66 8.70
CA THR A 66 -25.20 -3.27 10.01
C THR A 66 -24.29 -2.76 11.13
N HIS A 67 -23.04 -2.43 10.83
CA HIS A 67 -22.01 -2.02 11.80
C HIS A 67 -21.24 -0.76 11.33
N PRO A 68 -21.92 0.37 11.07
CA PRO A 68 -21.28 1.57 10.54
C PRO A 68 -20.23 2.16 11.49
N GLU A 69 -20.52 2.16 12.80
CA GLU A 69 -19.60 2.67 13.83
C GLU A 69 -18.32 1.85 13.94
N THR A 70 -18.42 0.52 13.88
CA THR A 70 -17.25 -0.38 13.88
C THR A 70 -16.39 -0.15 12.64
N CYS A 71 -17.00 0.05 11.47
CA CYS A 71 -16.25 0.35 10.24
C CYS A 71 -15.53 1.70 10.34
N ALA A 72 -16.19 2.73 10.89
CA ALA A 72 -15.58 4.04 11.12
C ALA A 72 -14.44 3.97 12.15
N ALA A 73 -14.61 3.21 13.24
CA ALA A 73 -13.59 2.99 14.26
C ALA A 73 -12.38 2.26 13.69
N MET A 74 -12.58 1.21 12.87
CA MET A 74 -11.49 0.49 12.21
C MET A 74 -10.68 1.40 11.28
N ARG A 75 -11.36 2.25 10.50
CA ARG A 75 -10.70 3.28 9.67
C ARG A 75 -9.86 4.23 10.52
N SER A 76 -10.38 4.72 11.65
CA SER A 76 -9.64 5.60 12.57
C SER A 76 -8.41 4.90 13.16
N ALA A 77 -8.60 3.67 13.66
CA ALA A 77 -7.53 2.88 14.27
C ALA A 77 -6.39 2.59 13.28
N LEU A 78 -6.70 2.29 12.01
CA LEU A 78 -5.69 2.10 10.97
C LEU A 78 -4.89 3.38 10.69
N LEU A 79 -5.56 4.53 10.60
CA LEU A 79 -4.90 5.82 10.40
C LEU A 79 -4.01 6.18 11.60
N GLU A 80 -4.48 5.94 12.82
CA GLU A 80 -3.68 6.11 14.03
C GLU A 80 -2.48 5.16 14.08
N GLY A 81 -2.66 3.91 13.69
CA GLY A 81 -1.59 2.91 13.58
C GLY A 81 -0.49 3.34 12.61
N TRP A 82 -0.87 3.79 11.40
CA TRP A 82 0.09 4.33 10.43
C TRP A 82 0.81 5.57 10.94
N ARG A 83 0.09 6.50 11.57
CA ARG A 83 0.70 7.67 12.22
C ARG A 83 1.67 7.29 13.32
N GLY A 84 1.33 6.28 14.12
CA GLY A 84 2.21 5.70 15.12
C GLY A 84 3.46 5.09 14.50
N ALA A 85 3.31 4.31 13.43
CA ALA A 85 4.41 3.65 12.75
C ALA A 85 5.38 4.65 12.13
N VAL A 86 4.89 5.70 11.47
CA VAL A 86 5.73 6.75 10.87
C VAL A 86 6.44 7.59 11.93
N ARG A 87 5.79 7.88 13.08
CA ARG A 87 6.43 8.62 14.18
C ARG A 87 7.43 7.78 14.97
N HIS A 88 7.23 6.47 15.05
CA HIS A 88 8.03 5.56 15.86
C HIS A 88 8.46 4.33 15.03
N PRO A 89 9.30 4.53 14.00
CA PRO A 89 9.62 3.47 13.04
C PRO A 89 10.34 2.29 13.69
N GLU A 90 11.19 2.51 14.70
CA GLU A 90 11.83 1.42 15.45
C GLU A 90 10.82 0.52 16.18
N GLN A 91 9.77 1.12 16.75
CA GLN A 91 8.72 0.36 17.41
C GLN A 91 7.87 -0.41 16.39
N ALA A 92 7.61 0.18 15.21
CA ALA A 92 6.95 -0.51 14.11
C ALA A 92 7.76 -1.73 13.64
N MET A 93 9.09 -1.58 13.50
CA MET A 93 9.97 -2.69 13.13
C MET A 93 9.95 -3.84 14.14
N LYS A 94 9.85 -3.56 15.45
CA LYS A 94 9.70 -4.59 16.47
C LYS A 94 8.43 -5.42 16.27
N TYR A 95 7.30 -4.78 15.94
CA TYR A 95 6.05 -5.48 15.68
C TYR A 95 6.11 -6.30 14.39
N ILE A 96 6.64 -5.72 13.30
CA ILE A 96 6.81 -6.45 12.03
C ILE A 96 7.67 -7.69 12.23
N ARG A 97 8.79 -7.55 12.95
CA ARG A 97 9.66 -8.68 13.31
C ARG A 97 8.92 -9.75 14.09
N LEU A 98 8.19 -9.37 15.14
CA LEU A 98 7.42 -10.30 15.96
C LEU A 98 6.45 -11.15 15.11
N TYR A 99 5.72 -10.52 14.20
CA TYR A 99 4.79 -11.23 13.33
C TYR A 99 5.49 -12.05 12.23
N ALA A 100 6.59 -11.55 11.67
CA ALA A 100 7.38 -12.31 10.71
C ALA A 100 7.95 -13.60 11.34
N GLU A 101 8.51 -13.50 12.55
CA GLU A 101 9.00 -14.67 13.30
C GLU A 101 7.88 -15.65 13.64
N ARG A 102 6.71 -15.15 14.09
CA ARG A 102 5.53 -15.98 14.38
C ARG A 102 5.08 -16.77 13.15
N ASP A 103 5.08 -16.14 11.98
CA ASP A 103 4.54 -16.71 10.74
C ASP A 103 5.62 -17.43 9.89
N GLY A 104 6.87 -17.49 10.37
CA GLY A 104 8.00 -18.07 9.65
C GLY A 104 8.39 -17.31 8.37
N ALA A 105 8.02 -16.03 8.29
CA ALA A 105 8.34 -15.15 7.18
C ALA A 105 9.77 -14.60 7.29
N ARG A 106 10.36 -14.24 6.14
CA ARG A 106 11.66 -13.58 6.11
C ARG A 106 11.53 -12.15 6.65
N PHE A 107 12.54 -11.71 7.40
CA PHE A 107 12.63 -10.35 7.91
C PHE A 107 14.01 -9.77 7.60
N ASP A 108 14.04 -8.76 6.72
CA ASP A 108 15.20 -7.92 6.47
C ASP A 108 14.93 -6.53 7.08
N PRO A 109 15.62 -6.15 8.17
CA PRO A 109 15.40 -4.86 8.82
C PRO A 109 15.62 -3.66 7.89
N ALA A 110 16.61 -3.73 7.00
CA ALA A 110 16.96 -2.60 6.13
C ALA A 110 15.89 -2.41 5.05
N HIS A 111 15.43 -3.50 4.45
CA HIS A 111 14.33 -3.50 3.49
C HIS A 111 13.01 -3.04 4.11
N GLN A 112 12.67 -3.54 5.30
CA GLN A 112 11.45 -3.15 6.01
C GLN A 112 11.47 -1.67 6.41
N PHE A 113 12.63 -1.14 6.81
CA PHE A 113 12.79 0.28 7.10
C PHE A 113 12.69 1.15 5.84
N TRP A 114 13.27 0.70 4.71
CA TRP A 114 13.10 1.34 3.41
C TRP A 114 11.63 1.44 3.02
N MET A 115 10.90 0.32 3.08
CA MET A 115 9.48 0.25 2.76
C MET A 115 8.67 1.21 3.64
N LEU A 116 8.86 1.17 4.97
CA LEU A 116 8.14 2.05 5.89
C LEU A 116 8.38 3.53 5.58
N ASN A 117 9.61 3.92 5.24
CA ASN A 117 9.93 5.30 4.91
C ASN A 117 9.31 5.75 3.58
N LEU A 118 9.33 4.89 2.55
CA LEU A 118 8.77 5.24 1.25
C LEU A 118 7.23 5.32 1.33
N PHE A 119 6.59 4.32 1.94
CA PHE A 119 5.15 4.31 2.15
C PHE A 119 4.70 5.45 3.05
N GLY A 120 5.38 5.65 4.19
CA GLY A 120 5.03 6.70 5.16
C GLY A 120 5.01 8.09 4.53
N LYS A 121 5.92 8.37 3.58
CA LYS A 121 5.91 9.61 2.80
C LYS A 121 4.74 9.66 1.81
N SER A 122 4.47 8.56 1.10
CA SER A 122 3.44 8.49 0.05
C SER A 122 2.00 8.55 0.57
N LEU A 123 1.74 8.07 1.78
CA LEU A 123 0.38 7.92 2.32
C LEU A 123 -0.23 9.24 2.81
N GLU A 124 0.55 10.34 2.85
CA GLU A 124 0.11 11.68 3.28
C GLU A 124 -0.82 11.64 4.52
N ILE A 125 -0.49 10.81 5.50
CA ILE A 125 -1.38 10.41 6.62
C ILE A 125 -1.83 11.56 7.55
N ASN A 126 -1.22 12.73 7.39
CA ASN A 126 -1.54 13.96 8.11
C ASN A 126 -2.30 14.98 7.25
N GLY A 127 -2.51 14.69 5.97
CA GLY A 127 -3.27 15.53 5.04
C GLY A 127 -4.78 15.39 5.23
N ALA A 128 -5.53 16.37 4.72
CA ALA A 128 -6.99 16.38 4.79
C ALA A 128 -7.66 15.19 4.08
N GLN A 129 -6.96 14.57 3.13
CA GLN A 129 -7.44 13.41 2.38
C GLN A 129 -6.95 12.06 2.94
N ALA A 130 -6.27 12.04 4.09
CA ALA A 130 -5.71 10.81 4.65
C ALA A 130 -6.77 9.70 4.78
N GLY A 131 -6.46 8.53 4.21
CA GLY A 131 -7.38 7.38 4.20
C GLY A 131 -8.67 7.62 3.42
N THR A 132 -8.66 8.51 2.44
CA THR A 132 -9.77 8.75 1.51
C THR A 132 -9.28 8.52 0.09
N LEU A 133 -9.99 7.70 -0.68
CA LEU A 133 -9.68 7.47 -2.09
C LEU A 133 -10.07 8.70 -2.91
N ASP A 134 -9.12 9.25 -3.67
CA ASP A 134 -9.40 10.34 -4.61
C ASP A 134 -10.41 9.89 -5.69
N PRO A 135 -11.56 10.58 -5.85
CA PRO A 135 -12.50 10.31 -6.93
C PRO A 135 -11.85 10.31 -8.32
N ALA A 136 -10.89 11.19 -8.60
CA ALA A 136 -10.24 11.25 -9.91
C ALA A 136 -9.37 10.02 -10.17
N ALA A 137 -8.63 9.55 -9.15
CA ALA A 137 -7.88 8.31 -9.21
C ALA A 137 -8.79 7.09 -9.43
N TYR A 138 -9.92 7.01 -8.71
CA TYR A 138 -10.92 5.95 -8.92
C TYR A 138 -11.43 5.89 -10.36
N GLU A 139 -11.88 7.03 -10.90
CA GLU A 139 -12.40 7.10 -12.25
C GLU A 139 -11.34 6.80 -13.31
N SER A 140 -10.09 7.22 -13.08
CA SER A 140 -8.96 6.88 -13.96
C SER A 140 -8.69 5.38 -13.97
N THR A 141 -8.67 4.74 -12.80
CA THR A 141 -8.51 3.29 -12.67
C THR A 141 -9.65 2.54 -13.36
N VAL A 142 -10.91 2.93 -13.14
CA VAL A 142 -12.06 2.32 -13.82
C VAL A 142 -11.92 2.42 -15.34
N ARG A 143 -11.51 3.58 -15.88
CA ARG A 143 -11.27 3.75 -17.32
C ARG A 143 -10.14 2.85 -17.82
N ALA A 144 -9.03 2.75 -17.10
CA ALA A 144 -7.90 1.91 -17.47
C ALA A 144 -8.32 0.42 -17.51
N LEU A 145 -9.01 -0.07 -16.48
CA LEU A 145 -9.48 -1.45 -16.38
C LEU A 145 -10.54 -1.80 -17.43
N ARG A 146 -11.41 -0.86 -17.80
CA ARG A 146 -12.38 -1.05 -18.89
C ARG A 146 -11.67 -1.12 -20.25
N ARG A 147 -10.72 -0.21 -20.50
CA ARG A 147 -9.96 -0.18 -21.75
C ARG A 147 -9.15 -1.46 -21.97
N SER A 148 -8.63 -2.07 -20.91
CA SER A 148 -7.94 -3.36 -20.97
C SER A 148 -8.87 -4.57 -21.00
N GLY A 149 -10.19 -4.38 -20.91
CA GLY A 149 -11.18 -5.46 -20.91
C GLY A 149 -11.23 -6.28 -19.62
N LEU A 150 -10.55 -5.84 -18.54
CA LEU A 150 -10.56 -6.54 -17.25
C LEU A 150 -11.90 -6.43 -16.52
N ILE A 151 -12.64 -5.34 -16.77
CA ILE A 151 -14.00 -5.17 -16.24
C ILE A 151 -14.97 -4.72 -17.33
N ALA A 152 -16.17 -5.31 -17.35
CA ALA A 152 -17.25 -4.90 -18.23
C ALA A 152 -18.14 -3.80 -17.60
N LYS A 153 -18.23 -3.77 -16.27
CA LYS A 153 -19.05 -2.83 -15.49
C LYS A 153 -18.25 -2.33 -14.30
N SER A 154 -18.62 -1.16 -13.79
CA SER A 154 -18.10 -0.63 -12.53
C SER A 154 -19.24 -0.18 -11.64
N VAL A 155 -18.93 -0.03 -10.36
CA VAL A 155 -19.80 0.62 -9.37
C VAL A 155 -19.57 2.14 -9.44
N GLY A 156 -20.52 2.94 -8.95
CA GLY A 156 -20.30 4.39 -8.82
C GLY A 156 -19.37 4.70 -7.65
N TYR A 157 -18.57 5.77 -7.73
CA TYR A 157 -17.62 6.14 -6.66
C TYR A 157 -18.26 6.18 -5.26
N ARG A 158 -19.47 6.76 -5.11
CA ARG A 158 -20.14 6.86 -3.79
C ARG A 158 -20.67 5.53 -3.27
N ASP A 159 -20.96 4.57 -4.14
CA ASP A 159 -21.31 3.21 -3.72
C ASP A 159 -20.07 2.42 -3.32
N PHE A 160 -18.93 2.69 -3.96
CA PHE A 160 -17.64 2.05 -3.65
C PHE A 160 -16.97 2.65 -2.41
N CYS A 161 -17.04 3.98 -2.25
CA CYS A 161 -16.50 4.75 -1.14
C CYS A 161 -17.62 5.62 -0.54
N PRO A 162 -18.44 5.08 0.38
CA PRO A 162 -19.62 5.77 0.91
C PRO A 162 -19.30 6.97 1.82
N GLY A 163 -18.03 7.25 2.09
CA GLY A 163 -17.61 8.42 2.87
C GLY A 163 -18.08 8.36 4.32
N LEU A 164 -17.81 7.23 5.00
CA LEU A 164 -18.14 7.09 6.42
C LEU A 164 -17.50 8.22 7.25
N PRO A 165 -18.27 8.89 8.14
CA PRO A 165 -17.72 9.91 9.00
C PRO A 165 -16.59 9.33 9.84
N LEU A 166 -15.54 10.11 10.08
CA LEU A 166 -14.59 9.76 11.14
C LEU A 166 -15.35 9.83 12.47
N PRO A 167 -15.09 8.91 13.43
CA PRO A 167 -15.69 9.01 14.74
C PRO A 167 -15.42 10.41 15.30
N SER A 168 -16.46 11.09 15.80
CA SER A 168 -16.27 12.30 16.59
C SER A 168 -15.35 11.96 17.74
N ALA A 169 -14.24 12.69 17.90
CA ALA A 169 -13.34 12.50 19.03
C ALA A 169 -14.16 12.51 20.32
N SER A 170 -14.33 11.34 20.94
CA SER A 170 -15.10 11.23 22.17
C SER A 170 -14.38 12.05 23.22
N SER A 171 -14.99 13.18 23.60
CA SER A 171 -14.62 13.91 24.80
C SER A 171 -14.77 12.97 26.00
N GLY A 172 -13.65 12.65 26.65
CA GLY A 172 -13.66 12.22 28.05
C GLY A 172 -14.01 10.77 28.31
N GLY A 173 -13.03 9.88 28.12
CA GLY A 173 -12.85 8.71 28.97
C GLY A 173 -11.40 8.72 29.45
N LYS A 174 -11.17 9.13 30.69
CA LYS A 174 -9.87 9.16 31.37
C LYS A 174 -9.97 8.25 32.60
N PRO A 175 -8.85 7.72 33.10
CA PRO A 175 -7.92 6.78 32.48
C PRO A 175 -8.29 5.31 32.76
#